data_AF-A0A7J4EQ33-F1
#
_entry.id   AF-A0A7J4EQ33-F1
#
_cell.length_a   1.000
_cell.length_b   1.000
_cell.length_c   1.000
_cell.angle_alpha   90.00
_cell.angle_beta   90.00
_cell.angle_gamma   90.00
#
_symmetry.space_group_name_H-M   'P 1'
#
loop_
_entity.id
_entity.type
_entity.pdbx_description
1 polymer ?
#
loop_
_entity_poly.entity_id
_entity_poly.type
_entity_poly.pdbx_seq_one_letter_code
_entity_poly.pdbx_strand_id
1 'polypeptide(L)'
;MAEERPKPPVSGIIYGEIAYWIVIAGMVVAIAGTAIYMSGTGYVDKQCILEKLWAGNNSTVIWEKCAGVETPHGHWYINKFNMGDGIAMAGIALGCLAAVIGMWGAFIGMVREKGGIYVIFALVVAIILSLSAAGLIALKH
;
A
#
# COMPACT_ATOMS: atom_id res chain seq x y z
N MET A 1 -29.99 23.93 20.37
CA MET A 1 -28.72 24.52 19.92
C MET A 1 -28.17 23.58 18.86
N ALA A 2 -28.12 24.01 17.60
CA ALA A 2 -27.51 23.17 16.57
C ALA A 2 -26.01 23.10 16.87
N GLU A 3 -25.51 21.90 17.14
CA GLU A 3 -24.11 21.64 17.40
C GLU A 3 -23.31 21.97 16.13
N GLU A 4 -22.61 23.09 16.14
CA GLU A 4 -21.73 23.50 15.04
C GLU A 4 -20.57 22.49 14.99
N ARG A 5 -20.62 21.59 14.00
CA ARG A 5 -19.56 20.62 13.80
C ARG A 5 -18.25 21.38 13.57
N PRO A 6 -17.17 21.10 14.32
CA PRO A 6 -15.90 21.75 14.09
C PRO A 6 -15.47 21.51 12.64
N LYS A 7 -15.12 22.59 11.93
CA LYS A 7 -14.63 22.49 10.55
C LYS A 7 -13.34 21.66 10.56
N PRO A 8 -13.23 20.62 9.73
CA PRO A 8 -12.02 19.81 9.69
C PRO A 8 -10.82 20.67 9.26
N PRO A 9 -9.62 20.41 9.82
CA PRO A 9 -8.41 21.13 9.44
C PRO A 9 -8.11 20.89 7.95
N VAL A 10 -7.60 21.91 7.24
CA VAL A 10 -7.38 21.81 5.78
C VAL A 10 -6.37 20.71 5.46
N SER A 11 -5.36 20.55 6.30
CA SER A 11 -4.41 19.43 6.24
C SER A 11 -5.07 18.04 6.28
N GLY A 12 -6.11 17.85 7.09
CA GLY A 12 -6.87 16.60 7.17
C GLY A 12 -7.73 16.35 5.94
N ILE A 13 -8.31 17.41 5.37
CA ILE A 13 -9.06 17.34 4.10
C ILE A 13 -8.14 16.94 2.96
N ILE A 14 -6.95 17.58 2.84
CA ILE A 14 -5.98 17.26 1.79
C ILE A 14 -5.53 15.81 1.87
N TYR A 15 -5.16 15.34 3.08
CA TYR A 15 -4.79 13.95 3.29
C TYR A 15 -5.91 13.00 2.86
N GLY A 16 -7.12 13.26 3.36
CA GLY A 16 -8.30 12.42 3.12
C GLY A 16 -8.63 12.30 1.64
N GLU A 17 -8.62 13.41 0.91
CA GLU A 17 -8.93 13.42 -0.53
C GLU A 17 -7.91 12.64 -1.35
N ILE A 18 -6.61 12.85 -1.08
CA ILE A 18 -5.53 12.12 -1.75
C ILE A 18 -5.63 10.62 -1.43
N ALA A 19 -5.78 10.29 -0.14
CA ALA A 19 -5.89 8.91 0.32
C ALA A 19 -7.09 8.22 -0.32
N TYR A 20 -8.25 8.88 -0.34
CA TYR A 20 -9.48 8.34 -0.90
C TYR A 20 -9.31 7.96 -2.37
N TRP A 21 -8.84 8.88 -3.21
CA TRP A 21 -8.74 8.62 -4.65
C TRP A 21 -7.67 7.60 -4.99
N ILE A 22 -6.50 7.67 -4.36
CA ILE A 22 -5.40 6.75 -4.65
C ILE A 22 -5.72 5.34 -4.13
N VAL A 23 -6.35 5.20 -2.96
CA VAL A 23 -6.78 3.89 -2.45
C VAL A 23 -7.87 3.30 -3.34
N ILE A 24 -8.83 4.09 -3.82
CA ILE A 24 -9.83 3.61 -4.78
C ILE A 24 -9.16 3.12 -6.07
N ALA A 25 -8.21 3.88 -6.63
CA ALA A 25 -7.47 3.45 -7.80
C ALA A 25 -6.69 2.15 -7.54
N GLY A 26 -5.99 2.07 -6.40
CA GLY A 26 -5.27 0.87 -5.97
C GLY A 26 -6.19 -0.35 -5.80
N MET A 27 -7.37 -0.16 -5.22
CA MET A 27 -8.39 -1.20 -5.05
C MET A 27 -8.90 -1.71 -6.40
N VAL A 28 -9.20 -0.81 -7.35
CA VAL A 28 -9.64 -1.19 -8.70
C VAL A 28 -8.56 -2.02 -9.40
N VAL A 29 -7.30 -1.57 -9.33
CA VAL A 29 -6.16 -2.31 -9.90
C VAL A 29 -5.97 -3.67 -9.22
N ALA A 30 -6.10 -3.73 -7.89
CA ALA A 30 -5.96 -4.95 -7.12
C ALA A 30 -7.03 -5.98 -7.52
N ILE A 31 -8.30 -5.56 -7.60
CA ILE A 31 -9.42 -6.41 -8.02
C ILE A 31 -9.21 -6.90 -9.46
N ALA A 32 -8.80 -6.02 -10.38
CA ALA A 32 -8.52 -6.41 -11.76
C ALA A 32 -7.38 -7.43 -11.84
N GLY A 33 -6.29 -7.20 -11.11
CA GLY A 33 -5.16 -8.14 -11.03
C GLY A 33 -5.58 -9.51 -10.47
N THR A 34 -6.37 -9.53 -9.40
CA THR A 34 -6.90 -10.77 -8.84
C THR A 34 -7.82 -11.50 -9.83
N ALA A 35 -8.67 -10.78 -10.56
CA ALA A 35 -9.51 -11.39 -11.60
C ALA A 35 -8.65 -12.05 -12.70
N ILE A 36 -7.62 -11.34 -13.18
CA ILE A 36 -6.66 -11.87 -14.16
C ILE A 36 -5.94 -13.12 -13.61
N TYR A 37 -5.50 -13.07 -12.35
CA TYR A 37 -4.83 -14.18 -11.68
C TYR A 37 -5.71 -15.44 -11.62
N MET A 38 -7.00 -15.26 -11.29
CA MET A 38 -7.95 -16.37 -11.24
C MET A 38 -8.21 -16.97 -12.62
N SER A 39 -8.34 -16.14 -13.66
CA SER A 39 -8.61 -16.61 -15.03
C SER A 39 -7.37 -17.09 -15.80
N GLY A 40 -6.17 -16.67 -15.39
CA GLY A 40 -4.93 -16.89 -16.14
C GLY A 40 -3.86 -17.63 -15.34
N THR A 41 -2.61 -17.38 -15.74
CA THR A 41 -1.39 -17.84 -15.06
C THR A 41 -0.86 -16.72 -14.17
N GLY A 42 -0.52 -17.04 -12.92
CA GLY A 42 0.18 -16.14 -12.01
C GLY A 42 1.63 -16.52 -11.81
N TYR A 43 2.35 -15.66 -11.09
CA TYR A 43 3.71 -15.95 -10.63
C TYR A 43 3.72 -17.10 -9.62
N VAL A 44 2.70 -17.14 -8.75
CA VAL A 44 2.48 -18.25 -7.82
C VAL A 44 1.32 -19.12 -8.29
N ASP A 45 1.39 -20.44 -8.06
CA ASP A 45 0.28 -21.33 -8.37
C ASP A 45 -0.92 -21.10 -7.43
N LYS A 46 -2.09 -20.86 -8.03
CA LYS A 46 -3.34 -20.51 -7.32
C LYS A 46 -3.93 -21.65 -6.50
N GLN A 47 -3.84 -22.89 -6.98
CA GLN A 47 -4.37 -24.05 -6.26
C GLN A 47 -3.48 -24.39 -5.07
N CYS A 48 -2.17 -24.38 -5.28
CA CYS A 48 -1.17 -24.59 -4.25
C CYS A 48 -1.25 -23.52 -3.15
N ILE A 49 -1.33 -22.22 -3.51
CA ILE A 49 -1.51 -21.15 -2.50
C ILE A 49 -2.72 -21.43 -1.62
N LEU A 50 -3.86 -21.73 -2.24
CA LEU A 50 -5.12 -21.90 -1.51
C LEU A 50 -5.01 -23.10 -0.57
N GLU A 51 -4.57 -24.26 -1.06
CA GLU A 51 -4.38 -25.47 -0.27
C GLU A 51 -3.44 -25.24 0.93
N LYS A 52 -2.27 -24.64 0.70
CA LYS A 52 -1.27 -24.42 1.75
C LYS A 52 -1.69 -23.35 2.75
N LEU A 53 -2.40 -22.31 2.30
CA LEU A 53 -2.98 -21.30 3.18
C LEU A 53 -4.03 -21.92 4.11
N TRP A 54 -4.93 -22.75 3.59
CA TRP A 54 -5.93 -23.46 4.40
C TRP A 54 -5.31 -24.50 5.34
N ALA A 55 -4.17 -25.09 4.97
CA ALA A 55 -3.40 -25.97 5.84
C ALA A 55 -2.69 -25.23 7.00
N GLY A 56 -2.72 -23.89 7.01
CA GLY A 56 -2.07 -23.08 8.04
C GLY A 56 -0.56 -22.89 7.85
N ASN A 57 -0.04 -23.12 6.64
CA ASN A 57 1.38 -22.93 6.37
C ASN A 57 1.77 -21.45 6.39
N ASN A 58 3.02 -21.17 6.76
CA ASN A 58 3.55 -19.81 6.73
C ASN A 58 3.90 -19.35 5.29
N SER A 59 4.09 -18.04 5.14
CA SER A 59 4.40 -17.44 3.84
C SER A 59 5.66 -18.01 3.18
N THR A 60 6.70 -18.30 3.96
CA THR A 60 7.96 -18.83 3.43
C THR A 60 7.78 -20.18 2.77
N VAL A 61 7.06 -21.09 3.44
CA VAL A 61 6.73 -22.40 2.90
C VAL A 61 5.83 -22.28 1.67
N ILE A 62 4.87 -21.35 1.68
CA ILE A 62 3.98 -21.13 0.53
C ILE A 62 4.77 -20.67 -0.70
N TRP A 63 5.64 -19.68 -0.55
CA TRP A 63 6.46 -19.17 -1.67
C TRP A 63 7.42 -20.25 -2.21
N GLU A 64 8.10 -20.96 -1.33
CA GLU A 64 9.02 -22.03 -1.72
C GLU A 64 8.29 -23.15 -2.46
N LYS A 65 7.12 -23.59 -1.96
CA LYS A 65 6.39 -24.73 -2.53
C LYS A 65 5.54 -24.38 -3.74
N CYS A 66 4.97 -23.18 -3.79
CA CYS A 66 4.00 -22.80 -4.83
C CYS A 66 4.59 -21.93 -5.94
N ALA A 67 5.74 -21.30 -5.72
CA ALA A 67 6.45 -20.52 -6.75
C ALA A 67 7.89 -21.02 -7.00
N GLY A 68 8.41 -21.95 -6.19
CA GLY A 68 9.76 -22.49 -6.36
C GLY A 68 10.87 -21.49 -6.07
N VAL A 69 10.55 -20.41 -5.34
CA VAL A 69 11.47 -19.32 -5.04
C VAL A 69 11.46 -19.02 -3.54
N GLU A 70 12.57 -18.50 -3.04
CA GLU A 70 12.58 -17.87 -1.71
C GLU A 70 11.58 -16.70 -1.68
N THR A 71 10.99 -16.45 -0.50
CA THR A 71 10.02 -15.36 -0.30
C THR A 71 10.54 -14.05 -0.88
N PRO A 72 9.90 -13.51 -1.92
CA PRO A 72 10.36 -12.27 -2.51
C PRO A 72 10.04 -11.10 -1.57
N HIS A 73 11.05 -10.27 -1.32
CA HIS A 73 10.92 -9.06 -0.52
C HIS A 73 10.89 -7.79 -1.40
N GLY A 74 10.27 -6.73 -0.89
CA GLY A 74 10.21 -5.43 -1.55
C GLY A 74 9.33 -5.42 -2.79
N HIS A 75 9.77 -4.72 -3.85
CA HIS A 75 8.97 -4.41 -5.03
C HIS A 75 9.01 -5.48 -6.13
N TRP A 76 8.99 -6.76 -5.77
CA TRP A 76 9.09 -7.88 -6.72
C TRP A 76 8.04 -7.83 -7.83
N TYR A 77 6.85 -7.30 -7.51
CA TYR A 77 5.72 -7.17 -8.44
C TYR A 77 6.05 -6.29 -9.66
N ILE A 78 7.03 -5.38 -9.54
CA ILE A 78 7.46 -4.51 -10.65
C ILE A 78 8.00 -5.34 -11.82
N ASN A 79 8.65 -6.46 -11.54
CA ASN A 79 9.19 -7.34 -12.57
C ASN A 79 8.18 -8.39 -13.04
N LYS A 80 6.96 -8.37 -12.51
CA LYS A 80 5.90 -9.37 -12.72
C LYS A 80 4.56 -8.75 -13.12
N PHE A 81 4.56 -7.56 -13.73
CA PHE A 81 3.34 -6.90 -14.22
C PHE A 81 2.58 -7.68 -15.30
N ASN A 82 3.22 -8.66 -15.94
CA ASN A 82 2.56 -9.55 -16.89
C ASN A 82 1.78 -10.69 -16.21
N MET A 83 1.85 -10.82 -14.88
CA MET A 83 1.19 -11.85 -14.09
C MET A 83 0.12 -11.20 -13.21
N GLY A 84 -1.05 -11.86 -13.08
CA GLY A 84 -2.20 -11.27 -12.41
C GLY A 84 -1.96 -10.94 -10.93
N ASP A 85 -1.24 -11.79 -10.21
CA ASP A 85 -0.81 -11.58 -8.82
C ASP A 85 0.21 -10.45 -8.68
N GLY A 86 1.09 -10.26 -9.67
CA GLY A 86 1.95 -9.08 -9.75
C GLY A 86 1.15 -7.78 -9.92
N ILE A 87 0.14 -7.77 -10.79
CA ILE A 87 -0.78 -6.62 -10.95
C ILE A 87 -1.55 -6.38 -9.65
N ALA A 88 -2.06 -7.44 -9.01
CA ALA A 88 -2.81 -7.34 -7.76
C ALA A 88 -1.97 -6.68 -6.66
N MET A 89 -0.72 -7.12 -6.52
CA MET A 89 0.24 -6.56 -5.56
C MET A 89 0.65 -5.13 -5.88
N ALA A 90 0.74 -4.76 -7.16
CA ALA A 90 0.94 -3.38 -7.55
C ALA A 90 -0.24 -2.48 -7.14
N GLY A 91 -1.48 -2.96 -7.24
CA GLY A 91 -2.66 -2.26 -6.75
C GLY A 91 -2.62 -2.03 -5.23
N ILE A 92 -2.22 -3.05 -4.46
CA ILE A 92 -2.01 -2.93 -3.01
C ILE A 92 -0.92 -1.90 -2.72
N ALA A 93 0.23 -1.98 -3.42
CA ALA A 93 1.33 -1.05 -3.24
C ALA A 93 0.92 0.41 -3.58
N LEU A 94 0.13 0.62 -4.62
CA LEU A 94 -0.44 1.92 -4.96
C LEU A 94 -1.34 2.45 -3.82
N GLY A 95 -2.17 1.60 -3.23
CA GLY A 95 -2.97 1.94 -2.06
C GLY A 95 -2.10 2.36 -0.86
N CYS A 96 -0.98 1.69 -0.62
CA CYS A 96 -0.03 2.09 0.43
C CYS A 96 0.68 3.42 0.11
N LEU A 97 0.99 3.71 -1.16
CA LEU A 97 1.59 4.98 -1.59
C LEU A 97 0.65 6.18 -1.35
N ALA A 98 -0.66 5.94 -1.26
CA ALA A 98 -1.65 6.95 -0.90
C ALA A 98 -1.30 7.64 0.43
N ALA A 99 -0.83 6.88 1.43
CA ALA A 99 -0.42 7.43 2.72
C ALA A 99 0.82 8.34 2.59
N VAL A 100 1.78 7.97 1.73
CA VAL A 100 3.00 8.76 1.48
C VAL A 100 2.62 10.10 0.86
N ILE A 101 1.87 10.07 -0.25
CA ILE A 101 1.49 11.28 -0.99
C ILE A 101 0.54 12.13 -0.15
N GLY A 102 -0.42 11.51 0.55
CA GLY A 102 -1.35 12.18 1.45
C GLY A 102 -0.61 12.89 2.58
N MET A 103 0.39 12.26 3.18
CA MET A 103 1.16 12.86 4.28
C MET A 103 1.99 14.05 3.80
N TRP A 104 2.59 13.99 2.61
CA TRP A 104 3.25 15.14 1.99
C TRP A 104 2.25 16.28 1.71
N GLY A 105 1.06 15.97 1.22
CA GLY A 105 -0.02 16.95 1.04
C GLY A 105 -0.44 17.60 2.36
N ALA A 106 -0.60 16.80 3.42
CA ALA A 106 -0.96 17.28 4.76
C ALA A 106 0.13 18.18 5.36
N PHE A 107 1.41 17.83 5.17
CA PHE A 107 2.54 18.68 5.56
C PHE A 107 2.46 20.05 4.87
N ILE A 108 2.26 20.10 3.55
CA ILE A 108 2.12 21.36 2.80
C ILE A 108 0.92 22.16 3.32
N GLY A 109 -0.20 21.48 3.61
CA GLY A 109 -1.38 22.09 4.23
C GLY A 109 -1.06 22.74 5.57
N MET A 110 -0.39 22.02 6.47
CA MET A 110 -0.02 22.54 7.80
C MET A 110 0.99 23.70 7.75
N VAL A 111 1.92 23.68 6.80
CA VAL A 111 2.84 24.81 6.58
C VAL A 111 2.05 26.07 6.24
N ARG A 112 1.03 25.95 5.37
CA ARG A 112 0.16 27.07 4.99
C ARG A 112 -0.73 27.56 6.15
N GLU A 113 -1.20 26.64 6.98
CA GLU A 113 -2.00 26.94 8.18
C GLU A 113 -1.17 27.46 9.37
N LYS A 114 0.17 27.56 9.24
CA LYS A 114 1.10 27.87 10.34
C LYS A 114 0.91 26.95 11.55
N GLY A 115 0.75 25.64 11.30
CA GLY A 115 0.46 24.60 12.31
C GLY A 115 1.53 24.36 13.39
N GLY A 116 2.51 25.25 13.55
CA GLY A 116 3.51 25.22 14.63
C GLY A 116 4.31 23.92 14.65
N ILE A 117 4.40 23.30 15.84
CA ILE A 117 5.17 22.06 16.05
C ILE A 117 4.64 20.87 15.25
N TYR A 118 3.35 20.85 14.91
CA TYR A 118 2.75 19.75 14.15
C TYR A 118 3.28 19.67 12.71
N VAL A 119 3.79 20.78 12.16
CA VAL A 119 4.49 20.80 10.87
C VAL A 119 5.73 19.91 10.91
N ILE A 120 6.48 19.95 12.03
CA ILE A 120 7.69 19.16 12.20
C ILE A 120 7.34 17.67 12.31
N PHE A 121 6.32 17.33 13.10
CA PHE A 121 5.84 15.95 13.19
C PHE A 121 5.35 15.42 11.84
N ALA A 122 4.59 16.23 11.11
CA ALA A 122 4.13 15.88 9.77
C ALA A 122 5.29 15.61 8.80
N LEU A 123 6.33 16.42 8.85
CA LEU A 123 7.54 16.23 8.04
C LEU A 123 8.26 14.93 8.40
N VAL A 124 8.47 14.65 9.69
CA VAL A 124 9.13 13.43 10.16
C VAL A 124 8.35 12.19 9.71
N VAL A 125 7.02 12.18 9.86
CA VAL A 125 6.17 11.07 9.41
C VAL A 125 6.23 10.91 7.90
N ALA A 126 6.17 12.01 7.13
CA ALA A 126 6.28 11.95 5.66
C ALA A 126 7.62 11.34 5.21
N ILE A 127 8.72 11.70 5.87
CA ILE A 127 10.05 11.15 5.58
C ILE A 127 10.11 9.66 5.92
N ILE A 128 9.66 9.24 7.10
CA ILE A 128 9.66 7.83 7.51
C ILE A 128 8.84 7.00 6.52
N LEU A 129 7.63 7.44 6.18
CA LEU A 129 6.77 6.75 5.21
C LEU A 129 7.44 6.63 3.83
N SER A 130 8.15 7.68 3.39
CA SER A 130 8.87 7.66 2.11
C SER A 130 10.05 6.68 2.13
N LEU A 131 10.81 6.65 3.23
CA LEU A 131 11.94 5.72 3.40
C LEU A 131 11.46 4.26 3.54
N SER A 132 10.34 4.03 4.21
CA SER A 132 9.70 2.71 4.28
C SER A 132 9.17 2.26 2.92
N ALA A 133 8.49 3.15 2.19
CA ALA A 133 8.00 2.87 0.84
C ALA A 133 9.13 2.58 -0.16
N ALA A 134 10.30 3.20 0.01
CA ALA A 134 11.50 2.91 -0.78
C ALA A 134 12.24 1.63 -0.36
N GLY A 135 11.82 0.98 0.73
CA GLY A 135 12.48 -0.22 1.27
C GLY A 135 13.80 0.06 1.99
N LEU A 136 14.14 1.32 2.27
CA LEU A 136 15.36 1.70 3.01
C LEU A 136 15.20 1.43 4.51
N ILE A 137 13.96 1.54 5.02
CA ILE A 137 13.57 1.11 6.36
C ILE A 137 12.71 -0.15 6.20
N ALA A 138 13.35 -1.30 6.33
CA ALA A 138 12.68 -2.60 6.34
C ALA A 138 13.05 -3.35 7.62
N LEU A 139 12.08 -4.04 8.21
CA LEU A 139 12.35 -5.05 9.24
C LEU A 139 13.11 -6.20 8.56
N LYS A 140 14.42 -6.29 8.80
CA LYS A 140 15.18 -7.50 8.48
C LYS A 140 14.74 -8.59 9.44
N HIS A 141 14.17 -9.67 8.90
CA HIS A 141 14.06 -10.95 9.60
C HIS A 141 15.21 -11.85 9.18
#